data_AF-A0A7S3XS32-F1
#
_entry.id   AF-A0A7S3XS32-F1
#
_cell.length_a   1.000
_cell.length_b   1.000
_cell.length_c   1.000
_cell.angle_alpha   90.00
_cell.angle_beta   90.00
_cell.angle_gamma   90.00
#
_symmetry.space_group_name_H-M   'P 1'
#
loop_
_entity.id
_entity.type
_entity.pdbx_description
1 polymer ?
#
loop_
_entity_poly.entity_id
_entity_poly.type
_entity_poly.pdbx_seq_one_letter_code
_entity_poly.pdbx_strand_id
1 'polypeptide(L)'
;MHEGAQALTDRLLVSSNSMFIYPPSDLALAVLTLAAEEDSSISEHIDVSKYVKLKIGDKPSYEEFAKKLQSVCDILKQDMNLSENTDKKQLKKIMKKLKGCSAWSKGETSSNDHKQKKRKINDEGKDNTASSPAS
;
A
#
# COMPACT_ATOMS: atom_id res chain seq x y z
N MET A 1 -2.72 16.57 -21.55
CA MET A 1 -4.11 16.25 -21.14
C MET A 1 -4.32 14.74 -20.95
N HIS A 2 -4.28 13.92 -22.02
CA HIS A 2 -4.69 12.51 -21.95
C HIS A 2 -3.74 11.63 -21.13
N GLU A 3 -2.43 11.84 -21.25
CA GLU A 3 -1.41 11.03 -20.57
C GLU A 3 -1.40 11.25 -19.05
N GLY A 4 -1.58 12.49 -18.58
CA GLY A 4 -1.65 12.80 -17.14
C GLY A 4 -2.91 12.23 -16.48
N ALA A 5 -4.07 12.40 -17.11
CA ALA A 5 -5.32 11.80 -16.64
C ALA A 5 -5.27 10.26 -16.67
N GLN A 6 -4.61 9.67 -17.66
CA GLN A 6 -4.43 8.24 -17.74
C GLN A 6 -3.50 7.72 -16.64
N ALA A 7 -2.37 8.39 -16.38
CA ALA A 7 -1.47 8.02 -15.29
C ALA A 7 -2.14 8.10 -13.91
N LEU A 8 -2.95 9.13 -13.68
CA LEU A 8 -3.75 9.27 -12.45
C LEU A 8 -4.80 8.16 -12.34
N THR A 9 -5.45 7.80 -13.45
CA THR A 9 -6.44 6.69 -13.50
C THR A 9 -5.79 5.34 -13.20
N ASP A 10 -4.65 5.05 -13.82
CA ASP A 10 -3.89 3.81 -13.60
C ASP A 10 -3.46 3.67 -12.14
N ARG A 11 -3.04 4.78 -11.52
CA ARG A 11 -2.71 4.81 -10.09
C ARG A 11 -3.92 4.54 -9.21
N LEU A 12 -5.06 5.17 -9.54
CA LEU A 12 -6.34 4.99 -8.86
C LEU A 12 -6.79 3.52 -8.88
N LEU A 13 -6.66 2.84 -10.04
CA LEU A 13 -7.03 1.44 -10.24
C LEU A 13 -6.28 0.49 -9.29
N VAL A 14 -5.06 0.84 -8.92
CA VAL A 14 -4.16 -0.04 -8.17
C VAL A 14 -4.19 0.25 -6.67
N SER A 15 -4.36 1.52 -6.26
CA SER A 15 -4.10 1.93 -4.88
C SER A 15 -5.30 2.48 -4.12
N SER A 16 -6.44 2.71 -4.78
CA SER A 16 -7.55 3.45 -4.19
C SER A 16 -8.80 2.60 -3.99
N ASN A 17 -9.33 2.64 -2.78
CA ASN A 17 -10.66 2.06 -2.49
C ASN A 17 -11.80 2.89 -3.09
N SER A 18 -11.50 4.09 -3.61
CA SER A 18 -12.48 5.02 -4.17
C SER A 18 -13.29 4.40 -5.33
N MET A 19 -12.75 3.38 -6.00
CA MET A 19 -13.45 2.61 -7.04
C MET A 19 -14.67 1.84 -6.53
N PHE A 20 -14.70 1.49 -5.24
CA PHE A 20 -15.82 0.80 -4.62
C PHE A 20 -16.83 1.77 -4.01
N ILE A 21 -16.48 3.06 -3.90
CA ILE A 21 -17.26 4.07 -3.18
C ILE A 21 -17.96 5.02 -4.15
N TYR A 22 -17.30 5.38 -5.27
CA TYR A 22 -17.79 6.39 -6.19
C TYR A 22 -18.11 5.83 -7.59
N PRO A 23 -19.13 6.39 -8.27
CA PRO A 23 -19.40 6.08 -9.67
C PRO A 23 -18.18 6.38 -10.57
N PRO A 24 -17.94 5.57 -11.62
CA PRO A 24 -16.85 5.79 -12.57
C PRO A 24 -16.89 7.17 -13.24
N SER A 25 -18.08 7.72 -13.47
CA SER A 25 -18.25 9.07 -14.04
C SER A 25 -17.71 10.17 -13.13
N ASP A 26 -17.94 10.04 -11.82
CA ASP A 26 -17.51 11.02 -10.82
C ASP A 26 -15.98 10.93 -10.64
N LEU A 27 -15.44 9.71 -10.66
CA LEU A 27 -14.01 9.46 -10.63
C LEU A 27 -13.30 10.01 -11.88
N ALA A 28 -13.85 9.77 -13.08
CA ALA A 28 -13.28 10.30 -14.32
C ALA A 28 -13.25 11.83 -14.32
N LEU A 29 -14.32 12.47 -13.87
CA LEU A 29 -14.38 13.92 -13.78
C LEU A 29 -13.39 14.47 -12.73
N ALA A 30 -13.26 13.80 -11.59
CA ALA A 30 -12.30 14.16 -10.56
C ALA A 30 -10.86 14.02 -11.08
N VAL A 31 -10.53 12.91 -11.75
CA VAL A 31 -9.20 12.71 -12.36
C VAL A 31 -8.89 13.78 -13.41
N LEU A 32 -9.85 14.12 -14.27
CA LEU A 32 -9.68 15.20 -15.25
C LEU A 32 -9.47 16.56 -14.57
N THR A 33 -10.16 16.81 -13.46
CA THR A 33 -10.00 18.03 -12.65
C THR A 33 -8.60 18.09 -12.06
N LEU A 34 -8.14 17.00 -11.45
CA LEU A 34 -6.79 16.88 -10.88
C LEU A 34 -5.69 17.03 -11.93
N ALA A 35 -5.84 16.38 -13.09
CA ALA A 35 -4.90 16.48 -14.19
C ALA A 35 -4.81 17.90 -14.76
N ALA A 36 -5.93 18.63 -14.77
CA ALA A 36 -5.97 20.03 -15.20
C ALA A 36 -5.37 20.97 -14.14
N GLU A 37 -5.44 20.63 -12.85
CA GLU A 37 -4.78 21.38 -11.76
C GLU A 37 -3.26 21.19 -11.77
N GLU A 38 -2.77 19.98 -12.07
CA GLU A 38 -1.32 19.66 -12.06
C GLU A 38 -0.56 20.25 -13.25
N ASP A 39 -1.22 20.46 -14.39
CA ASP A 39 -0.62 21.05 -15.58
C ASP A 39 -0.92 22.55 -15.66
N SER A 40 0.05 23.36 -15.24
CA SER A 40 -0.04 24.84 -15.22
C SER A 40 -0.30 25.47 -16.59
N SER A 41 0.06 24.78 -17.69
CA SER A 41 -0.21 25.25 -19.05
C SER A 41 -1.67 25.01 -19.47
N ILE A 42 -2.35 24.09 -18.80
CA ILE A 42 -3.75 23.71 -19.06
C ILE A 42 -4.69 24.47 -18.13
N SER A 43 -4.31 24.71 -16.88
CA SER A 43 -5.14 25.43 -15.90
C SER A 43 -5.47 26.86 -16.32
N GLU A 44 -4.61 27.50 -17.14
CA GLU A 44 -4.88 28.81 -17.76
C GLU A 44 -5.96 28.78 -18.85
N HIS A 45 -6.25 27.60 -19.42
CA HIS A 45 -7.14 27.46 -20.57
C HIS A 45 -8.39 26.61 -20.30
N ILE A 46 -8.37 25.72 -19.31
CA ILE A 46 -9.50 24.83 -18.98
C ILE A 46 -9.94 25.04 -17.53
N ASP A 47 -11.10 25.69 -17.40
CA ASP A 47 -11.83 25.80 -16.14
C ASP A 47 -12.91 24.70 -16.11
N VAL A 48 -12.56 23.54 -15.54
CA VAL A 48 -13.47 22.39 -15.41
C VAL A 48 -14.73 22.77 -14.62
N SER A 49 -14.63 23.70 -13.67
CA SER A 49 -15.77 24.21 -12.92
C SER A 49 -16.76 24.94 -13.82
N LYS A 50 -16.30 25.74 -14.79
CA LYS A 50 -17.16 26.35 -15.82
C LYS A 50 -17.80 25.33 -16.74
N TYR A 51 -17.06 24.29 -17.15
CA TYR A 51 -17.62 23.21 -17.97
C TYR A 51 -18.77 22.47 -17.26
N VAL A 52 -18.58 22.16 -15.97
CA VAL A 52 -19.61 21.52 -15.15
C VAL A 52 -20.83 22.44 -14.95
N LYS A 53 -20.63 23.74 -14.72
CA LYS A 53 -21.73 24.72 -14.67
C LYS A 53 -22.55 24.72 -15.96
N LEU A 54 -21.88 24.70 -17.11
CA LEU A 54 -22.54 24.69 -18.43
C LEU A 54 -23.33 23.41 -18.69
N LYS A 55 -22.93 22.27 -18.13
CA LYS A 55 -23.58 20.97 -18.35
C LYS A 55 -24.68 20.65 -17.34
N ILE A 56 -24.57 21.11 -16.10
CA ILE A 56 -25.52 20.79 -15.01
C ILE A 56 -26.62 21.86 -14.86
N GLY A 57 -26.40 23.09 -15.34
CA GLY A 57 -27.37 24.18 -15.28
C GLY A 57 -27.43 24.88 -13.91
N ASP A 58 -28.39 25.80 -13.72
CA ASP A 58 -28.47 26.66 -12.53
C ASP A 58 -29.19 26.01 -11.32
N LYS A 59 -28.45 26.06 -10.21
CA LYS A 59 -28.66 25.78 -8.76
C LYS A 59 -30.08 25.45 -8.29
N PRO A 60 -30.27 24.29 -7.62
CA PRO A 60 -29.45 23.84 -6.47
C PRO A 60 -28.43 22.72 -6.76
N SER A 61 -28.64 21.98 -7.85
CA SER A 61 -27.90 20.75 -8.16
C SER A 61 -26.40 20.96 -8.42
N TYR A 62 -26.02 22.10 -9.02
CA TYR A 62 -24.60 22.39 -9.30
C TYR A 62 -23.75 22.52 -8.02
N GLU A 63 -24.26 23.16 -6.99
CA GLU A 63 -23.46 23.48 -5.80
C GLU A 63 -23.24 22.23 -4.94
N GLU A 64 -24.24 21.34 -4.88
CA GLU A 64 -24.11 20.00 -4.30
C GLU A 64 -23.15 19.13 -5.10
N PHE A 65 -23.25 19.17 -6.43
CA PHE A 65 -22.35 18.42 -7.31
C PHE A 65 -20.90 18.91 -7.19
N ALA A 66 -20.66 20.22 -7.13
CA ALA A 66 -19.33 20.79 -6.97
C ALA A 66 -18.71 20.38 -5.63
N LYS A 67 -19.48 20.41 -4.53
CA LYS A 67 -19.02 19.91 -3.23
C LYS A 67 -18.69 18.42 -3.26
N LYS A 68 -19.54 17.62 -3.92
CA LYS A 68 -19.31 16.18 -4.10
C LYS A 68 -18.03 15.94 -4.91
N LEU A 69 -17.85 16.64 -6.03
CA LEU A 69 -16.66 16.53 -6.87
C LEU A 69 -15.39 16.90 -6.11
N GLN A 70 -15.42 17.99 -5.35
CA GLN A 70 -14.28 18.38 -4.51
C GLN A 70 -13.94 17.30 -3.48
N SER A 71 -14.95 16.74 -2.81
CA SER A 71 -14.74 15.64 -1.85
C SER A 71 -14.11 14.42 -2.50
N VAL A 72 -14.49 14.07 -3.73
CA VAL A 72 -13.86 12.97 -4.48
C VAL A 72 -12.41 13.33 -4.79
N CYS A 73 -12.12 14.53 -5.30
CA CYS A 73 -10.77 15.00 -5.57
C CYS A 73 -9.87 14.92 -4.32
N ASP A 74 -10.37 15.33 -3.15
CA ASP A 74 -9.60 15.33 -1.90
C ASP A 74 -9.25 13.91 -1.45
N ILE A 75 -10.20 12.97 -1.54
CA ILE A 75 -9.96 11.56 -1.21
C ILE A 75 -8.95 10.95 -2.20
N LEU A 76 -9.06 11.26 -3.48
CA LEU A 76 -8.11 10.79 -4.49
C LEU A 76 -6.70 11.32 -4.22
N LYS A 77 -6.54 12.60 -3.85
CA LYS A 77 -5.24 13.16 -3.44
C LYS A 77 -4.68 12.42 -2.21
N GLN A 78 -5.52 12.11 -1.22
CA GLN A 78 -5.10 11.36 -0.03
C GLN A 78 -4.64 9.94 -0.37
N ASP A 79 -5.42 9.20 -1.17
CA ASP A 79 -5.10 7.84 -1.58
C ASP A 79 -3.80 7.78 -2.40
N MET A 80 -3.57 8.75 -3.28
CA MET A 80 -2.31 8.87 -4.03
C MET A 80 -1.13 9.09 -3.08
N ASN A 81 -1.25 9.98 -2.10
CA ASN A 81 -0.19 10.24 -1.11
C ASN A 81 0.11 9.04 -0.20
N LEU A 82 -0.90 8.23 0.12
CA LEU A 82 -0.71 7.00 0.92
C LEU A 82 0.09 5.94 0.16
N SER A 83 -0.16 5.78 -1.14
CA SER A 83 0.55 4.80 -1.98
C SER A 83 2.06 5.08 -2.05
N GLU A 84 2.46 6.34 -2.19
CA GLU A 84 3.87 6.75 -2.29
C GLU A 84 4.66 6.51 -1.00
N ASN A 85 3.98 6.55 0.15
CA ASN A 85 4.61 6.46 1.47
C ASN A 85 4.64 5.04 2.05
N THR A 86 4.46 4.01 1.23
CA THR A 86 4.51 2.63 1.69
C THR A 86 5.92 2.27 2.18
N ASP A 87 6.14 2.25 3.51
CA ASP A 87 7.42 1.92 4.12
C ASP A 87 7.80 0.47 3.79
N LYS A 88 8.81 0.32 2.93
CA LYS A 88 9.39 -0.99 2.53
C LYS A 88 9.78 -1.83 3.75
N LYS A 89 10.15 -1.21 4.88
CA LYS A 89 10.45 -1.94 6.13
C LYS A 89 9.19 -2.49 6.79
N GLN A 90 8.09 -1.73 6.85
CA GLN A 90 6.80 -2.23 7.32
C GLN A 90 6.26 -3.33 6.40
N LEU A 91 6.33 -3.16 5.08
CA LEU A 91 5.90 -4.17 4.12
C LEU A 91 6.65 -5.50 4.31
N LYS A 92 7.98 -5.44 4.49
CA LYS A 92 8.81 -6.62 4.82
C LYS A 92 8.39 -7.28 6.13
N LYS A 93 8.07 -6.50 7.17
CA LYS A 93 7.60 -7.04 8.45
C LYS A 93 6.24 -7.74 8.30
N ILE A 94 5.30 -7.14 7.56
CA ILE A 94 3.97 -7.72 7.29
C ILE A 94 4.12 -9.01 6.48
N MET A 95 4.92 -9.00 5.39
CA MET A 95 5.19 -10.21 4.61
C MET A 95 5.81 -11.34 5.45
N LYS A 96 6.72 -11.02 6.37
CA LYS A 96 7.32 -12.01 7.27
C LYS A 96 6.28 -12.63 8.21
N LYS A 97 5.36 -11.82 8.77
CA LYS A 97 4.25 -12.31 9.60
C LYS A 97 3.26 -13.15 8.78
N LEU A 98 2.91 -12.70 7.57
CA LEU A 98 1.99 -13.42 6.68
C LEU A 98 2.55 -14.80 6.29
N LYS A 99 3.86 -14.90 5.97
CA LYS A 99 4.53 -16.18 5.74
C LYS A 99 4.43 -17.10 6.96
N GLY A 100 4.67 -16.57 8.16
CA GLY A 100 4.53 -17.32 9.41
C GLY A 100 3.12 -17.86 9.65
N CYS A 101 2.07 -17.07 9.35
CA CYS A 101 0.69 -17.52 9.45
C CYS A 101 0.31 -18.52 8.34
N SER A 102 0.80 -18.34 7.12
CA SER A 102 0.52 -19.23 5.99
C SER A 102 1.15 -20.63 6.16
N ALA A 103 2.30 -20.71 6.83
CA ALA A 103 2.93 -21.97 7.21
C ALA A 103 2.13 -22.74 8.28
N TRP A 104 1.23 -22.06 9.00
CA TRP A 104 0.33 -22.69 9.97
C TRP A 104 -0.99 -23.14 9.35
N SER A 105 -1.46 -22.42 8.31
CA SER A 105 -2.73 -22.71 7.61
C SER A 105 -2.60 -23.84 6.58
N LYS A 106 -1.43 -23.99 5.95
CA LYS A 106 -1.12 -25.22 5.22
C LYS A 106 -0.67 -26.22 6.27
N GLY A 107 -1.55 -27.14 6.65
CA GLY A 107 -1.19 -28.31 7.44
C GLY A 107 -0.21 -29.21 6.71
N GLU A 108 0.96 -28.70 6.35
CA GLU A 108 2.14 -29.53 6.18
C GLU A 108 2.48 -30.03 7.57
N THR A 109 1.85 -31.14 7.91
CA THR A 109 2.50 -32.20 8.67
C THR A 109 3.81 -32.50 7.94
N SER A 110 4.83 -31.68 8.25
CA SER A 110 6.24 -31.99 8.01
C SER A 110 6.48 -33.31 8.72
N SER A 111 6.35 -34.38 7.94
CA SER A 111 6.78 -35.71 8.30
C SER A 111 8.22 -35.61 8.76
N ASN A 112 8.48 -36.16 9.94
CA ASN A 112 9.79 -36.49 10.52
C ASN A 112 11.00 -36.10 9.66
N ASP A 113 11.70 -35.04 10.08
CA ASP A 113 13.14 -34.99 9.85
C ASP A 113 13.84 -34.83 11.20
N HIS A 114 14.08 -36.00 11.78
CA HIS A 114 14.77 -36.23 13.03
C HIS A 114 16.24 -35.81 12.86
N LYS A 115 16.54 -34.51 12.83
CA LYS A 115 17.91 -34.04 13.10
C LYS A 115 18.16 -34.11 14.59
N GLN A 116 18.44 -35.33 15.05
CA GLN A 116 19.22 -35.58 16.25
C GLN A 116 20.42 -34.64 16.24
N LYS A 117 20.36 -33.60 17.06
CA LYS A 117 21.54 -32.83 17.41
C LYS A 117 22.43 -33.79 18.20
N LYS A 118 23.42 -34.40 17.52
CA LYS A 118 24.50 -35.15 18.17
C LYS A 118 25.00 -34.31 19.34
N ARG A 119 24.71 -34.73 20.56
CA ARG A 119 25.41 -34.24 21.75
C ARG A 119 26.87 -34.67 21.57
N LYS A 120 27.79 -33.71 21.46
CA LYS A 120 29.21 -33.99 21.70
C LYS A 120 29.33 -34.37 23.17
N ILE A 121 29.41 -35.67 23.43
CA ILE A 121 29.92 -36.19 24.69
C ILE A 121 31.42 -35.88 24.63
N ASN A 122 31.88 -34.90 25.41
CA ASN A 122 33.29 -34.75 25.71
C ASN A 122 33.62 -35.81 26.76
N ASP A 123 33.92 -37.02 26.30
CA ASP A 123 34.71 -37.98 27.06
C ASP A 123 36.18 -37.65 26.78
N GLU A 124 36.77 -36.79 27.60
CA GLU A 124 38.20 -36.82 27.85
C GLU A 124 38.41 -36.94 29.36
N GLY A 125 38.19 -38.16 29.85
CA GLY A 125 38.97 -38.66 30.97
C GLY A 125 40.42 -38.81 30.50
N LYS A 126 41.28 -37.90 30.95
CA LYS A 126 42.71 -38.20 31.12
C LYS A 126 43.01 -38.19 32.61
N ASP A 127 43.11 -39.39 33.14
CA ASP A 127 43.99 -39.70 34.26
C ASP A 127 45.37 -39.06 34.02
N ASN A 128 45.92 -38.42 35.05
CA ASN A 128 47.27 -38.73 35.53
C ASN A 128 47.55 -37.97 36.83
N THR A 129 47.47 -38.75 37.91
CA THR A 129 48.35 -38.76 39.08
C THR A 129 49.66 -37.95 38.96
N ALA A 130 49.90 -37.07 39.93
CA ALA A 130 51.23 -36.85 40.51
C ALA A 130 51.11 -36.14 41.88
N SER A 131 51.19 -36.93 42.94
CA SER A 131 51.95 -36.73 44.18
C SER A 131 51.86 -35.41 44.97
N SER A 132 51.33 -35.53 46.19
CA SER A 132 51.60 -34.74 47.43
C SER A 132 53.13 -34.65 47.75
N PRO A 133 53.65 -33.88 48.76
CA PRO A 133 52.99 -33.42 50.00
C PRO A 133 53.43 -32.06 50.62
N ALA A 134 52.73 -31.73 51.72
CA ALA A 134 53.15 -31.06 52.96
C ALA A 134 53.73 -29.62 52.93
N SER A 135 53.05 -28.70 53.64
CA SER A 135 53.31 -28.39 55.06
C SER A 135 52.10 -27.75 55.72
#